data_AF-A0A353C9C8-F1
#
_entry.id   AF-A0A353C9C8-F1
#
_cell.length_a   1.000
_cell.length_b   1.000
_cell.length_c   1.000
_cell.angle_alpha   90.00
_cell.angle_beta   90.00
_cell.angle_gamma   90.00
#
_symmetry.space_group_name_H-M   'P 1'
#
loop_
_entity.id
_entity.type
_entity.pdbx_description
1 polymer ?
#
loop_
_entity_poly.entity_id
_entity_poly.type
_entity_poly.pdbx_seq_one_letter_code
_entity_poly.pdbx_strand_id
1 'polypeptide(L)'
;MGRAHFGYDADDPGEFVRLAADNNVSAVGIEFMAISRMSFDKAGGFDPDNTTNGLADVEVCLRLRKAGLRIVWTPWARMFTRSKPIVHEFENVRNLASKYPELFAKDPYYNPNLTLEAEDLSLAFPPRVRRIDP
;
A
#
# COMPACT_ATOMS: atom_id res chain seq x y z
N MET A 1 2.26 1.58 -7.26
CA MET A 1 1.40 1.56 -6.06
C MET A 1 0.01 1.95 -6.50
N GLY A 2 -0.99 1.14 -6.17
CA GLY A 2 -2.39 1.41 -6.49
C GLY A 2 -3.27 0.96 -5.33
N ARG A 3 -4.51 1.43 -5.30
CA ARG A 3 -5.49 1.14 -4.25
C ARG A 3 -6.21 -0.15 -4.60
N ALA A 4 -5.52 -1.28 -4.37
CA ALA A 4 -6.09 -2.60 -4.57
C ALA A 4 -7.46 -2.69 -3.85
N HIS A 5 -8.51 -3.01 -4.62
CA HIS A 5 -9.90 -3.10 -4.19
C HIS A 5 -10.64 -1.76 -3.95
N PHE A 6 -10.17 -0.65 -4.52
CA PHE A 6 -10.98 0.56 -4.54
C PHE A 6 -12.31 0.33 -5.29
N GLY A 7 -13.42 0.77 -4.68
CA GLY A 7 -14.76 0.64 -5.26
C GLY A 7 -15.49 -0.67 -4.95
N TYR A 8 -14.85 -1.60 -4.23
CA TYR A 8 -15.49 -2.83 -3.78
C TYR A 8 -16.52 -2.54 -2.68
N ASP A 9 -17.58 -3.36 -2.66
CA ASP A 9 -18.57 -3.31 -1.59
C ASP A 9 -17.93 -3.71 -0.26
N ALA A 10 -18.48 -3.16 0.82
CA ALA A 10 -17.82 -3.22 2.11
C ALA A 10 -17.86 -4.63 2.76
N ASP A 11 -18.71 -5.52 2.25
CA ASP A 11 -18.79 -6.94 2.65
C ASP A 11 -18.33 -7.89 1.51
N ASP A 12 -17.78 -7.35 0.43
CA ASP A 12 -17.18 -8.13 -0.64
C ASP A 12 -15.89 -8.80 -0.12
N PRO A 13 -15.69 -10.11 -0.33
CA PRO A 13 -14.46 -10.78 0.11
C PRO A 13 -13.21 -10.30 -0.64
N GLY A 14 -13.37 -9.59 -1.76
CA GLY A 14 -12.31 -9.10 -2.62
C GLY A 14 -11.59 -10.21 -3.37
N GLU A 15 -10.74 -9.81 -4.30
CA GLU A 15 -9.90 -10.74 -5.05
C GLU A 15 -8.99 -11.53 -4.12
N PHE A 16 -8.92 -12.84 -4.35
CA PHE A 16 -8.17 -13.78 -3.50
C PHE A 16 -8.57 -13.73 -2.01
N VAL A 17 -9.80 -13.32 -1.69
CA VAL A 17 -10.33 -13.23 -0.31
C VAL A 17 -9.57 -12.19 0.55
N ARG A 18 -8.90 -11.23 -0.10
CA ARG A 18 -8.04 -10.25 0.58
C ARG A 18 -8.79 -9.22 1.42
N LEU A 19 -10.10 -9.04 1.20
CA LEU A 19 -10.92 -8.15 2.02
C LEU A 19 -11.65 -8.87 3.18
N ALA A 20 -11.51 -10.19 3.31
CA ALA A 20 -12.14 -10.97 4.38
C ALA A 20 -11.14 -11.61 5.37
N ALA A 21 -9.85 -11.28 5.26
CA ALA A 21 -8.81 -11.76 6.17
C ALA A 21 -7.74 -10.69 6.44
N ASP A 22 -6.95 -10.89 7.50
CA ASP A 22 -5.79 -10.06 7.76
C ASP A 22 -4.73 -10.28 6.67
N ASN A 23 -4.23 -9.18 6.11
CA ASN A 23 -3.27 -9.22 5.00
C ASN A 23 -2.05 -8.37 5.32
N ASN A 24 -0.86 -8.92 5.08
CA ASN A 24 0.33 -8.08 5.03
C ASN A 24 0.30 -7.26 3.74
N VAL A 25 0.50 -5.96 3.88
CA VAL A 25 0.55 -5.00 2.77
C VAL A 25 1.81 -4.14 2.91
N SER A 26 2.16 -3.40 1.86
CA SER A 26 3.35 -2.54 1.91
C SER A 26 3.07 -1.22 2.62
N ALA A 27 1.84 -0.72 2.56
CA ALA A 27 1.39 0.48 3.24
C ALA A 27 -0.14 0.45 3.48
N VAL A 28 -0.59 1.21 4.47
CA VAL A 28 -2.01 1.51 4.73
C VAL A 28 -2.18 3.03 4.87
N GLY A 29 -3.39 3.52 4.60
CA GLY A 29 -3.68 4.97 4.61
C GLY A 29 -3.71 5.57 6.02
N ILE A 30 -3.37 6.86 6.14
CA ILE A 30 -3.35 7.57 7.44
C ILE A 30 -4.74 7.70 8.09
N GLU A 31 -5.82 7.70 7.30
CA GLU A 31 -7.17 7.95 7.80
C GLU A 31 -7.62 6.90 8.84
N PHE A 32 -7.14 5.67 8.73
CA PHE A 32 -7.48 4.60 9.66
C PHE A 32 -6.27 3.70 9.93
N MET A 33 -5.34 4.22 10.73
CA MET A 33 -4.09 3.55 11.10
C MET A 33 -3.95 3.47 12.63
N ALA A 34 -3.50 2.32 13.11
CA ALA A 34 -3.05 2.14 14.49
C ALA A 34 -1.58 1.70 14.52
N ILE A 35 -0.77 2.36 15.34
CA ILE A 35 0.65 2.08 15.50
C ILE A 35 1.07 2.28 16.95
N SER A 36 1.97 1.41 17.45
CA SER A 36 2.54 1.62 18.78
C SER A 36 3.41 2.89 18.78
N ARG A 37 3.36 3.67 19.87
CA ARG A 37 4.20 4.86 20.04
C ARG A 37 5.67 4.54 19.81
N MET A 38 6.17 3.45 20.43
CA MET A 38 7.56 3.00 20.26
C MET A 38 7.92 2.75 18.80
N SER A 39 7.06 2.08 18.03
CA SER A 39 7.31 1.82 16.60
C SER A 39 7.28 3.10 15.78
N PHE A 40 6.35 4.01 16.08
CA PHE A 40 6.23 5.30 15.41
C PHE A 40 7.45 6.19 15.65
N ASP A 41 7.89 6.29 16.90
CA ASP A 41 9.09 7.06 17.27
C ASP A 41 10.34 6.45 16.66
N LYS A 42 10.47 5.10 16.67
CA LYS A 42 11.57 4.39 16.02
C LYS A 42 11.59 4.58 14.50
N ALA A 43 10.42 4.72 13.88
CA ALA A 43 10.34 5.04 12.47
C ALA A 43 10.72 6.50 12.18
N GLY A 44 10.75 7.38 13.18
CA GLY A 44 11.01 8.81 13.03
C GLY A 44 9.75 9.63 12.74
N GLY A 45 8.57 9.15 13.14
CA GLY A 45 7.30 9.84 12.98
C GLY A 45 6.94 10.18 11.53
N PHE A 46 5.97 11.08 11.33
CA PHE A 46 5.70 11.65 10.00
C PHE A 46 6.75 12.71 9.67
N ASP A 47 7.28 12.64 8.44
CA ASP A 47 8.18 13.66 7.92
C ASP A 47 7.32 14.87 7.46
N PRO A 48 7.50 16.07 8.06
CA PRO A 48 6.74 17.25 7.70
C PRO A 48 6.86 17.61 6.21
N ASP A 49 8.04 17.42 5.61
CA ASP A 49 8.28 17.76 4.21
C ASP A 49 7.52 16.82 3.27
N ASN A 50 7.36 15.55 3.66
CA ASN A 50 6.61 14.55 2.90
C ASN A 50 5.11 14.51 3.23
N THR A 51 4.68 15.15 4.33
CA THR A 51 3.27 15.33 4.69
C THR A 51 2.53 16.20 3.67
N THR A 52 3.21 17.21 3.13
CA THR A 52 2.69 18.10 2.07
C THR A 52 2.41 17.35 0.76
N ASN A 53 3.13 16.27 0.50
CA ASN A 53 3.03 15.49 -0.74
C ASN A 53 1.91 14.43 -0.70
N GLY A 54 1.22 14.30 0.44
CA GLY A 54 0.12 13.36 0.63
C GLY A 54 0.55 11.88 0.65
N LEU A 55 1.82 11.59 0.92
CA LEU A 55 2.40 10.23 0.92
C LEU A 55 3.12 9.88 2.24
N ALA A 56 2.88 10.65 3.31
CA ALA A 56 3.56 10.47 4.59
C ALA A 56 3.23 9.12 5.25
N ASP A 57 2.01 8.61 5.07
CA ASP A 57 1.61 7.27 5.49
C ASP A 57 2.38 6.16 4.78
N VAL A 58 2.49 6.26 3.45
CA VAL A 58 3.27 5.32 2.66
C VAL A 58 4.72 5.31 3.15
N GLU A 59 5.33 6.47 3.31
CA GLU A 59 6.73 6.55 3.72
C GLU A 59 6.98 6.05 5.15
N VAL A 60 6.11 6.36 6.11
CA VAL A 60 6.18 5.76 7.46
C VAL A 60 6.08 4.24 7.37
N CYS A 61 5.14 3.71 6.59
CA CYS A 61 5.02 2.27 6.38
C CYS A 61 6.31 1.67 5.80
N LEU A 62 6.92 2.30 4.79
CA LEU A 62 8.18 1.81 4.21
C LEU A 62 9.33 1.82 5.23
N ARG A 63 9.44 2.85 6.08
CA ARG A 63 10.44 2.89 7.17
C ARG A 63 10.23 1.82 8.22
N LEU A 64 8.98 1.59 8.64
CA LEU A 64 8.64 0.51 9.58
C LEU A 64 9.00 -0.87 9.01
N ARG A 65 8.76 -1.09 7.71
CA ARG A 65 9.16 -2.31 7.02
C ARG A 65 10.66 -2.49 6.95
N LYS A 66 11.41 -1.43 6.62
CA LYS A 66 12.88 -1.44 6.69
C LYS A 66 13.39 -1.76 8.10
N ALA A 67 12.64 -1.41 9.15
CA ALA A 67 12.94 -1.75 10.54
C ALA A 67 12.49 -3.18 10.95
N GLY A 68 12.03 -4.01 10.02
CA GLY A 68 11.63 -5.40 10.25
C GLY A 68 10.19 -5.59 10.74
N LEU A 69 9.37 -4.53 10.71
CA LEU A 69 7.97 -4.61 11.13
C LEU A 69 7.05 -4.95 9.95
N ARG A 70 5.90 -5.55 10.27
CA ARG A 70 4.83 -5.83 9.32
C ARG A 70 3.83 -4.68 9.32
N ILE A 71 3.30 -4.39 8.13
CA ILE A 71 2.11 -3.55 7.98
C ILE A 71 0.97 -4.49 7.66
N VAL A 72 -0.08 -4.45 8.48
CA VAL A 72 -1.22 -5.35 8.39
C VAL A 72 -2.46 -4.53 8.09
N TRP A 73 -3.15 -4.88 7.03
CA TRP A 73 -4.52 -4.46 6.77
C TRP A 73 -5.46 -5.49 7.39
N THR A 74 -6.53 -5.04 8.05
CA THR A 74 -7.48 -5.90 8.74
C THR A 74 -8.93 -5.52 8.43
N PRO A 75 -9.82 -6.49 8.11
CA PRO A 75 -11.23 -6.22 7.87
C PRO A 75 -12.04 -6.08 9.16
N TRP A 76 -11.46 -6.45 10.31
CA TRP A 76 -12.15 -6.52 11.61
C TRP A 76 -12.35 -5.13 12.24
N ALA A 77 -11.63 -4.13 11.76
CA ALA A 77 -11.76 -2.74 12.18
C ALA A 77 -12.20 -1.92 10.96
N ARG A 78 -13.33 -1.20 11.08
CA ARG A 78 -13.92 -0.44 9.96
C ARG A 78 -14.18 1.00 10.39
N MET A 79 -13.89 1.93 9.48
CA MET A 79 -14.20 3.34 9.62
C MET A 79 -15.08 3.78 8.46
N PHE A 80 -16.21 4.41 8.78
CA PHE A 80 -17.08 5.05 7.80
C PHE A 80 -16.78 6.54 7.78
N THR A 81 -16.38 7.06 6.63
CA THR A 81 -16.04 8.48 6.45
C THR A 81 -16.81 9.09 5.28
N ARG A 82 -17.02 10.41 5.35
CA ARG A 82 -17.50 11.22 4.23
C ARG A 82 -16.34 11.85 3.45
N SER A 83 -15.10 11.64 3.89
CA SER A 83 -13.89 12.07 3.19
C SER A 83 -13.88 11.52 1.77
N LYS A 84 -13.42 12.33 0.84
CA LYS A 84 -13.10 11.84 -0.51
C LYS A 84 -11.77 11.08 -0.45
N PRO A 85 -11.63 10.01 -1.24
CA PRO A 85 -10.34 9.35 -1.38
C PRO A 85 -9.22 10.33 -1.74
N ILE A 86 -8.07 10.18 -1.08
CA ILE A 86 -6.86 10.92 -1.44
C ILE A 86 -6.39 10.41 -2.81
N VAL A 87 -6.23 11.33 -3.76
CA VAL A 87 -5.59 11.06 -5.04
C VAL A 87 -4.16 11.57 -4.95
N HIS A 88 -3.19 10.68 -5.10
CA HIS A 88 -1.77 11.07 -5.06
C HIS A 88 -1.35 11.66 -6.40
N GLU A 89 -0.69 12.81 -6.36
CA GLU A 89 -0.11 13.40 -7.56
C GLU A 89 1.02 12.54 -8.10
N PHE A 90 1.05 12.37 -9.43
CA PHE A 90 2.01 11.49 -10.10
C PHE A 90 3.47 11.86 -9.81
N GLU A 91 3.79 13.16 -9.73
CA GLU A 91 5.15 13.62 -9.44
C GLU A 91 5.58 13.26 -8.01
N ASN A 92 4.67 13.34 -7.04
CA ASN A 92 4.93 12.91 -5.66
C ASN A 92 5.19 11.40 -5.58
N VAL A 93 4.42 10.61 -6.32
CA VAL A 93 4.63 9.15 -6.41
C VAL A 93 5.98 8.84 -7.06
N ARG A 94 6.35 9.54 -8.13
CA ARG A 94 7.65 9.40 -8.80
C ARG A 94 8.81 9.76 -7.87
N ASN A 95 8.71 10.85 -7.12
CA ASN A 95 9.72 11.27 -6.15
C ASN A 95 9.90 10.21 -5.05
N LEU A 96 8.79 9.64 -4.55
CA LEU A 96 8.85 8.55 -3.58
C LEU A 96 9.46 7.27 -4.18
N ALA A 97 9.11 6.93 -5.42
CA ALA A 97 9.68 5.79 -6.13
C ALA A 97 11.21 5.90 -6.28
N SER A 98 11.71 7.09 -6.58
CA SER A 98 13.15 7.37 -6.65
C SER A 98 13.88 7.19 -5.31
N LYS A 99 13.20 7.46 -4.18
CA LYS A 99 13.75 7.22 -2.82
C LYS A 99 13.74 5.73 -2.43
N TYR A 100 12.81 4.94 -2.99
CA TYR A 100 12.59 3.53 -2.63
C TYR A 100 12.52 2.61 -3.88
N PRO A 101 13.54 2.61 -4.74
CA PRO A 101 13.45 1.99 -6.07
C PRO A 101 13.16 0.48 -6.01
N GLU A 102 13.79 -0.24 -5.08
CA GLU A 102 13.61 -1.69 -4.88
C GLU A 102 12.15 -2.05 -4.56
N LEU A 103 11.52 -1.29 -3.67
CA LEU A 103 10.15 -1.53 -3.22
C LEU A 103 9.12 -1.19 -4.30
N PHE A 104 9.38 -0.15 -5.10
CA PHE A 104 8.51 0.22 -6.21
C PHE A 104 8.71 -0.70 -7.43
N ALA A 105 9.92 -1.23 -7.64
CA ALA A 105 10.18 -2.24 -8.66
C ALA A 105 9.53 -3.58 -8.30
N LYS A 106 9.57 -3.96 -7.01
CA LYS A 106 9.02 -5.23 -6.53
C LYS A 106 8.39 -5.07 -5.14
N ASP A 107 7.10 -4.74 -5.13
CA ASP A 107 6.31 -4.83 -3.92
C ASP A 107 6.13 -6.31 -3.53
N PRO A 108 6.62 -6.74 -2.34
CA PRO A 108 6.56 -8.13 -1.93
C PRO A 108 5.14 -8.66 -1.64
N TYR A 109 4.14 -7.78 -1.54
CA TYR A 109 2.75 -8.17 -1.29
C TYR A 109 1.83 -8.01 -2.50
N TYR A 110 2.37 -7.51 -3.62
CA TYR A 110 1.66 -7.39 -4.88
C TYR A 110 2.04 -8.54 -5.81
N ASN A 111 1.04 -9.21 -6.38
CA ASN A 111 1.29 -10.35 -7.27
C ASN A 111 1.95 -9.84 -8.57
N PRO A 112 3.14 -10.36 -8.95
CA PRO A 112 3.87 -9.90 -10.14
C PRO A 112 3.12 -10.19 -11.46
N ASN A 113 2.08 -11.03 -11.43
CA ASN A 113 1.27 -11.34 -12.61
C ASN A 113 0.14 -10.32 -12.86
N LEU A 114 -0.09 -9.38 -11.94
CA LEU A 114 -1.16 -8.37 -12.07
C LEU A 114 -0.64 -7.06 -12.67
N THR A 115 -1.51 -6.28 -13.29
CA THR A 115 -1.16 -4.99 -13.92
C THR A 115 -0.64 -3.96 -12.90
N LEU A 116 0.22 -3.03 -13.34
CA LEU A 116 0.59 -1.84 -12.54
C LEU A 116 -0.09 -0.56 -13.06
N GLU A 117 -0.88 -0.69 -14.14
CA GLU A 117 -1.47 0.44 -14.88
C GLU A 117 -2.93 0.69 -14.48
N ALA A 118 -3.58 -0.28 -13.84
CA ALA A 118 -4.95 -0.18 -13.34
C ALA A 118 -5.08 -0.72 -11.91
N GLU A 119 -6.14 -0.31 -11.20
CA GLU A 119 -6.44 -0.72 -9.83
C GLU A 119 -7.41 -1.90 -9.73
N ASP A 120 -7.73 -2.53 -10.87
CA ASP A 120 -8.74 -3.59 -11.02
C ASP A 120 -8.20 -5.00 -10.78
N LEU A 121 -6.91 -5.15 -10.47
CA LEU A 121 -6.24 -6.43 -10.27
C LEU A 121 -6.30 -7.36 -11.49
N SER A 122 -6.46 -6.80 -12.70
CA SER A 122 -6.37 -7.54 -13.95
C SER A 122 -4.96 -8.09 -14.20
N LEU A 123 -4.86 -9.10 -15.07
CA LEU A 123 -3.57 -9.67 -15.46
C LEU A 123 -2.72 -8.64 -16.21
N ALA A 124 -1.42 -8.60 -15.92
CA ALA A 124 -0.49 -7.77 -16.66
C ALA A 124 -0.36 -8.23 -18.12
N PHE A 125 -0.40 -7.29 -19.05
CA PHE A 125 -0.07 -7.52 -20.44
C PHE A 125 0.85 -6.40 -20.97
N PRO A 126 2.07 -6.73 -21.45
CA PRO A 126 2.68 -8.05 -21.45
C PRO A 126 2.98 -8.56 -20.01
N PRO A 127 3.15 -9.89 -19.81
CA PRO A 127 3.50 -10.42 -18.49
C PRO A 127 4.77 -9.78 -17.91
N ARG A 128 4.74 -9.38 -16.64
CA ARG A 128 5.89 -8.73 -15.96
C ARG A 128 6.94 -9.73 -15.47
N VAL A 129 6.58 -10.99 -15.33
CA VAL A 129 7.49 -12.08 -14.96
C VAL A 129 7.42 -13.18 -16.00
N ARG A 130 8.55 -13.84 -16.25
CA ARG A 130 8.60 -15.00 -17.12
C ARG A 130 8.00 -16.20 -16.40
N ARG A 131 7.37 -17.09 -17.17
CA ARG A 131 7.03 -18.43 -16.69
C ARG A 131 8.32 -19.09 -16.22
N ILE A 132 8.34 -19.51 -14.96
CA ILE A 132 9.41 -20.36 -14.45
C ILE A 132 9.11 -21.75 -15.00
N ASP A 133 10.02 -22.29 -15.81
CA ASP A 133 9.91 -23.68 -16.24
C ASP A 133 10.04 -24.59 -15.00
N PRO A 134 9.13 -25.56 -14.84
CA PRO A 134 9.05 -26.41 -13.65
C PRO A 134 10.27 -27.31 -13.46
#